data_AF-A0AAU9WN09-F1
#
_entry.id   AF-A0AAU9WN09-F1
#
_cell.length_a   1.000
_cell.length_b   1.000
_cell.length_c   1.000
_cell.angle_alpha   90.00
_cell.angle_beta   90.00
_cell.angle_gamma   90.00
#
_symmetry.space_group_name_H-M   'P 1'
#
loop_
_entity.id
_entity.type
_entity.pdbx_description
1 polymer ?
#
loop_
_entity_poly.entity_id
_entity_poly.type
_entity_poly.pdbx_seq_one_letter_code
_entity_poly.pdbx_strand_id
1 'polypeptide(L)'
;MKGVFLVTMIVLANVFAFPSRKDALKIMNKKDNLVLTKRNLVQFHNMITCATSRTSADYIDYGCYCGYGGKGKPADATDRQVSPQQKHLCCKIHDECYGRIQNQNSCYFSLDVYTRIYTRDNTCTGCADKEGTCERAVCECDGAAAKCFAEKEYNIKYFNWPAEKC
;
A
#
# COMPACT_ATOMS: atom_id res chain seq x y z
N MET A 1 -13.69 51.87 28.11
CA MET A 1 -13.66 50.48 27.58
C MET A 1 -13.74 50.48 26.05
N LYS A 2 -12.67 50.86 25.33
CA LYS A 2 -12.57 50.70 23.85
C LYS A 2 -11.11 50.51 23.36
N GLY A 3 -10.19 50.09 24.25
CA GLY A 3 -8.75 50.05 23.96
C GLY A 3 -8.08 48.68 24.05
N VAL A 4 -8.81 47.62 24.44
CA VAL A 4 -8.23 46.26 24.62
C VAL A 4 -8.62 45.30 23.49
N PHE A 5 -9.58 45.67 22.64
CA PHE A 5 -10.10 44.81 21.58
C PHE A 5 -9.34 44.85 20.24
N LEU A 6 -8.39 45.79 20.05
CA LEU A 6 -7.65 45.91 18.80
C LEU A 6 -6.32 45.10 18.78
N VAL A 7 -5.83 44.64 19.93
CA VAL A 7 -4.52 43.99 20.03
C VAL A 7 -4.60 42.46 19.84
N THR A 8 -5.78 41.85 19.93
CA THR A 8 -5.95 40.39 19.81
C THR A 8 -6.10 39.87 18.37
N MET A 9 -6.37 40.74 17.39
CA MET A 9 -6.55 40.31 15.99
C MET A 9 -5.27 40.28 15.15
N ILE A 10 -4.16 40.87 15.61
CA ILE A 10 -2.88 40.87 14.86
C ILE A 10 -2.07 39.58 15.14
N VAL A 11 -2.30 38.91 16.28
CA VAL A 11 -1.49 37.74 16.66
C VAL A 11 -1.95 36.44 15.99
N LEU A 12 -3.14 36.39 15.38
CA LEU A 12 -3.67 35.17 14.73
C LEU A 12 -3.43 35.08 13.22
N ALA A 13 -2.91 36.13 12.56
CA ALA A 13 -2.58 36.07 11.13
C ALA A 13 -1.18 35.50 10.84
N ASN A 14 -0.33 35.34 11.87
CA ASN A 14 1.08 34.95 11.69
C ASN A 14 1.39 33.47 11.99
N VAL A 15 0.37 32.65 12.29
CA VAL A 15 0.56 31.21 12.57
C VAL A 15 0.10 30.31 11.41
N PHE A 16 -0.54 30.87 10.38
CA PHE A 16 -0.95 30.14 9.17
C PHE A 16 -0.54 30.85 7.87
N ALA A 17 0.69 31.36 7.83
CA ALA A 17 1.31 31.70 6.55
C ALA A 17 1.65 30.40 5.81
N PHE A 18 0.75 29.96 4.91
CA PHE A 18 1.04 28.88 3.97
C PHE A 18 2.26 29.28 3.12
N PRO A 19 3.28 28.41 2.95
CA PRO A 19 4.47 28.74 2.19
C PRO A 19 4.08 29.12 0.75
N SER A 20 4.67 30.20 0.24
CA SER A 20 4.53 30.57 -1.16
C SER A 20 5.03 29.44 -2.07
N ARG A 21 4.42 29.30 -3.25
CA ARG A 21 4.78 28.28 -4.26
C ARG A 21 6.28 28.23 -4.55
N LYS A 22 6.98 29.37 -4.42
CA LYS A 22 8.44 29.49 -4.63
C LYS A 22 9.25 28.90 -3.47
N ASP A 23 8.74 29.00 -2.24
CA ASP A 23 9.39 28.43 -1.05
C ASP A 23 9.20 26.91 -1.01
N ALA A 24 8.01 26.42 -1.40
CA ALA A 24 7.77 24.99 -1.63
C ALA A 24 8.69 24.42 -2.72
N LEU A 25 8.89 25.15 -3.84
CA LEU A 25 9.81 24.73 -4.91
C LEU A 25 11.27 24.69 -4.44
N LYS A 26 11.66 25.58 -3.52
CA LYS A 26 13.01 25.64 -2.96
C LYS A 26 13.28 24.47 -2.00
N ILE A 27 12.27 24.01 -1.27
CA ILE A 27 12.32 22.78 -0.45
C ILE A 27 12.43 21.54 -1.35
N MET A 28 11.70 21.49 -2.46
CA MET A 28 11.76 20.37 -3.42
C MET A 28 13.04 20.34 -4.28
N ASN A 29 13.82 21.42 -4.31
CA ASN A 29 15.05 21.51 -5.11
C ASN A 29 16.34 21.34 -4.29
N LYS A 30 16.23 20.96 -3.01
CA LYS A 30 17.39 20.45 -2.28
C LYS A 30 17.63 19.01 -2.73
N LYS A 31 18.42 18.90 -3.78
CA LYS A 31 18.98 17.68 -4.34
C LYS A 31 19.99 17.09 -3.34
N ASP A 32 19.51 16.58 -2.22
CA ASP A 32 20.25 15.57 -1.49
C ASP A 32 20.23 14.33 -2.39
N ASN A 33 21.40 13.77 -2.71
CA ASN A 33 21.56 12.47 -3.36
C ASN A 33 21.07 11.35 -2.42
N LEU A 34 19.83 11.46 -1.97
CA LEU A 34 19.10 10.33 -1.45
C LEU A 34 18.76 9.51 -2.70
N VAL A 35 19.63 8.55 -3.01
CA VAL A 35 19.11 7.30 -3.54
C VAL A 35 18.15 6.82 -2.45
N LEU A 36 16.90 7.29 -2.52
CA LEU A 36 15.79 6.74 -1.78
C LEU A 36 15.72 5.33 -2.34
N THR A 37 16.39 4.37 -1.70
CA THR A 37 16.18 2.98 -2.00
C THR A 37 14.73 2.68 -1.60
N LYS A 38 13.81 2.93 -2.54
CA LYS A 38 12.41 2.51 -2.56
C LYS A 38 12.40 1.00 -2.33
N ARG A 39 12.31 0.52 -1.09
CA ARG A 39 12.53 -0.91 -0.83
C ARG A 39 11.59 -1.42 0.27
N ASN A 40 10.35 -1.73 -0.12
CA ASN A 40 9.79 -3.07 0.07
C ASN A 40 8.74 -3.42 -1.01
N LEU A 41 8.02 -2.43 -1.55
CA LEU A 41 7.10 -2.63 -2.67
C LEU A 41 7.82 -3.12 -3.93
N VAL A 42 9.12 -2.82 -4.06
CA VAL A 42 9.97 -3.36 -5.12
C VAL A 42 10.21 -4.86 -4.94
N GLN A 43 10.35 -5.36 -3.70
CA GLN A 43 10.51 -6.80 -3.47
C GLN A 43 9.21 -7.54 -3.77
N PHE A 44 8.07 -6.97 -3.36
CA PHE A 44 6.76 -7.49 -3.75
C PHE A 44 6.56 -7.48 -5.28
N HIS A 45 6.88 -6.36 -5.94
CA HIS A 45 6.88 -6.28 -7.41
C HIS A 45 7.71 -7.40 -8.04
N ASN A 46 8.91 -7.66 -7.51
CA ASN A 46 9.77 -8.73 -8.02
C ASN A 46 9.17 -10.13 -7.80
N MET A 47 8.43 -10.36 -6.72
CA MET A 47 7.70 -11.62 -6.52
C MET A 47 6.56 -11.77 -7.51
N ILE A 48 5.77 -10.72 -7.74
CA ILE A 48 4.68 -10.70 -8.73
C ILE A 48 5.24 -10.99 -10.14
N THR A 49 6.30 -10.28 -10.54
CA THR A 49 6.92 -10.45 -11.86
C THR A 49 7.45 -11.87 -12.05
N CYS A 50 8.12 -12.42 -11.04
CA CYS A 50 8.62 -13.79 -11.08
C CYS A 50 7.48 -14.81 -11.19
N ALA A 51 6.42 -14.68 -10.38
CA ALA A 51 5.36 -15.66 -10.28
C ALA A 51 4.34 -15.60 -11.45
N THR A 52 4.15 -14.43 -12.07
CA THR A 52 3.02 -14.19 -13.00
C THR A 52 3.42 -13.72 -14.39
N SER A 53 4.71 -13.40 -14.60
CA SER A 53 5.22 -12.71 -15.80
C SER A 53 4.50 -11.38 -16.12
N ARG A 54 3.84 -10.78 -15.13
CA ARG A 54 3.18 -9.47 -15.19
C ARG A 54 3.83 -8.49 -14.23
N THR A 55 3.58 -7.21 -14.42
CA THR A 55 4.13 -6.18 -13.54
C THR A 55 3.17 -5.88 -12.39
N SER A 56 3.68 -5.35 -11.28
CA SER A 56 2.80 -4.86 -10.21
C SER A 56 1.82 -3.77 -10.68
N ALA A 57 2.14 -3.05 -11.77
CA ALA A 57 1.29 -2.01 -12.34
C ALA A 57 -0.03 -2.57 -12.89
N ASP A 58 -0.04 -3.81 -13.37
CA ASP A 58 -1.26 -4.49 -13.84
C ASP A 58 -2.28 -4.72 -12.71
N TYR A 59 -1.82 -4.65 -11.46
CA TYR A 59 -2.64 -4.85 -10.26
C TYR A 59 -2.86 -3.56 -9.47
N ILE A 60 -2.32 -2.42 -9.91
CA ILE A 60 -2.67 -1.12 -9.33
C ILE A 60 -4.09 -0.79 -9.80
N ASP A 61 -4.96 -0.40 -8.87
CA ASP A 61 -6.38 -0.08 -9.13
C ASP A 61 -7.14 -1.20 -9.87
N TYR A 62 -6.76 -2.45 -9.56
CA TYR A 62 -7.42 -3.63 -10.08
C TYR A 62 -8.52 -4.07 -9.13
N GLY A 63 -9.76 -3.87 -9.56
CA GLY A 63 -10.90 -4.28 -8.75
C GLY A 63 -11.18 -3.43 -7.54
N CYS A 64 -11.73 -4.08 -6.50
CA CYS A 64 -12.17 -3.41 -5.28
C CYS A 64 -11.10 -3.33 -4.18
N TYR A 65 -10.11 -4.21 -4.23
CA TYR A 65 -9.13 -4.38 -3.15
C TYR A 65 -7.71 -4.03 -3.58
N CYS A 66 -7.32 -4.24 -4.83
CA CYS A 66 -5.95 -3.96 -5.26
C CYS A 66 -5.77 -2.46 -5.48
N GLY A 67 -5.00 -1.80 -4.61
CA GLY A 67 -4.78 -0.35 -4.66
C GLY A 67 -4.82 0.28 -3.27
N TYR A 68 -4.76 1.61 -3.20
CA TYR A 68 -4.78 2.29 -1.91
C TYR A 68 -6.19 2.28 -1.30
N GLY A 69 -6.30 1.73 -0.08
CA GLY A 69 -7.51 1.85 0.73
C GLY A 69 -8.69 1.03 0.26
N GLY A 70 -8.45 -0.14 -0.37
CA GLY A 70 -9.46 -1.05 -0.92
C GLY A 70 -10.75 -1.13 -0.08
N LYS A 71 -11.90 -0.95 -0.74
CA LYS A 71 -13.22 -1.01 -0.11
C LYS A 71 -14.14 -1.84 -0.99
N GLY A 72 -14.86 -2.76 -0.37
CA GLY A 72 -16.00 -3.43 -0.98
C GLY A 72 -16.76 -4.25 0.04
N LYS A 73 -18.09 -4.13 0.08
CA LYS A 73 -18.96 -5.07 0.79
C LYS A 73 -19.66 -5.94 -0.26
N PRO A 74 -19.80 -7.26 -0.07
CA PRO A 74 -20.75 -8.01 -0.87
C PRO A 74 -22.15 -7.43 -0.61
N ALA A 75 -22.86 -6.99 -1.66
CA ALA A 75 -24.15 -6.32 -1.51
C ALA A 75 -25.23 -7.30 -1.02
N ASP A 76 -25.11 -8.60 -1.34
CA ASP A 76 -25.99 -9.66 -0.85
C ASP A 76 -25.35 -11.07 -0.81
N ALA A 77 -26.14 -12.09 -0.48
CA ALA A 77 -25.70 -13.50 -0.42
C ALA A 77 -25.38 -14.08 -1.81
N THR A 78 -25.93 -13.51 -2.87
CA THR A 78 -25.66 -13.85 -4.28
C THR A 78 -24.31 -13.26 -4.70
N ASP A 79 -23.94 -12.09 -4.18
CA ASP A 79 -22.66 -11.40 -4.38
C ASP A 79 -21.46 -12.15 -3.79
N ARG A 80 -21.68 -13.12 -2.89
CA ARG A 80 -20.64 -14.11 -2.54
C ARG A 80 -20.23 -14.98 -3.72
N GLN A 81 -21.09 -15.12 -4.73
CA GLN A 81 -20.86 -15.88 -5.97
C GLN A 81 -20.72 -14.99 -7.22
N VAL A 82 -21.23 -13.74 -7.21
CA VAL A 82 -21.24 -12.82 -8.36
C VAL A 82 -19.92 -12.05 -8.53
N SER A 83 -18.88 -12.35 -7.73
CA SER A 83 -17.53 -11.95 -8.12
C SER A 83 -16.74 -13.09 -8.81
N PRO A 84 -16.80 -13.24 -10.15
CA PRO A 84 -15.72 -13.86 -10.95
C PRO A 84 -14.30 -13.27 -10.73
N GLN A 85 -14.16 -12.31 -9.82
CA GLN A 85 -13.03 -11.45 -9.52
C GLN A 85 -12.00 -12.19 -8.66
N GLN A 86 -11.49 -13.31 -9.16
CA GLN A 86 -10.60 -14.18 -8.40
C GLN A 86 -9.31 -13.47 -7.93
N LYS A 87 -8.80 -12.48 -8.69
CA LYS A 87 -7.61 -11.69 -8.31
C LYS A 87 -7.87 -10.59 -7.27
N HIS A 88 -9.11 -10.12 -7.10
CA HIS A 88 -9.43 -9.15 -6.03
C HIS A 88 -9.24 -9.81 -4.66
N LEU A 89 -9.50 -11.13 -4.58
CA LEU A 89 -9.28 -11.92 -3.37
C LEU A 89 -7.80 -11.94 -2.96
N CYS A 90 -6.86 -11.94 -3.91
CA CYS A 90 -5.43 -11.92 -3.59
C CYS A 90 -5.03 -10.63 -2.86
N CYS A 91 -5.54 -9.49 -3.30
CA CYS A 91 -5.29 -8.19 -2.66
C CYS A 91 -5.99 -8.10 -1.31
N LYS A 92 -7.22 -8.61 -1.19
CA LYS A 92 -7.90 -8.70 0.11
C LYS A 92 -7.11 -9.54 1.11
N ILE A 93 -6.60 -10.71 0.68
CA ILE A 93 -5.75 -11.57 1.52
C ILE A 93 -4.47 -10.85 1.92
N HIS A 94 -3.85 -10.09 1.00
CA HIS A 94 -2.65 -9.30 1.27
C HIS A 94 -2.91 -8.21 2.32
N ASP A 95 -3.97 -7.42 2.13
CA ASP A 95 -4.39 -6.37 3.07
C ASP A 95 -4.73 -6.94 4.45
N GLU A 96 -5.44 -8.07 4.51
CA GLU A 96 -5.75 -8.76 5.77
C GLU A 96 -4.49 -9.30 6.45
N CYS A 97 -3.52 -9.80 5.67
CA CYS A 97 -2.23 -10.25 6.18
C CYS A 97 -1.45 -9.08 6.79
N TYR A 98 -1.36 -7.96 6.08
CA TYR A 98 -0.73 -6.73 6.55
C TYR A 98 -1.40 -6.20 7.83
N GLY A 99 -2.73 -6.13 7.85
CA GLY A 99 -3.48 -5.72 9.03
C GLY A 99 -3.23 -6.64 10.23
N ARG A 100 -3.16 -7.96 10.01
CA ARG A 100 -2.85 -8.92 11.07
C ARG A 100 -1.46 -8.70 11.67
N ILE A 101 -0.42 -8.58 10.84
CA ILE A 101 0.96 -8.44 11.33
C ILE A 101 1.20 -7.06 11.99
N GLN A 102 0.47 -6.03 11.56
CA GLN A 102 0.42 -4.74 12.25
C GLN A 102 -0.25 -4.84 13.62
N ASN A 103 -1.38 -5.55 13.72
CA ASN A 103 -2.13 -5.69 14.97
C ASN A 103 -1.45 -6.61 16.00
N GLN A 104 -0.66 -7.58 15.54
CA GLN A 104 0.05 -8.53 16.41
C GLN A 104 1.39 -8.00 16.93
N ASN A 105 1.75 -6.75 16.65
CA ASN A 105 3.09 -6.19 16.93
C ASN A 105 4.23 -7.07 16.38
N SER A 106 3.99 -7.80 15.28
CA SER A 106 5.05 -8.57 14.61
C SER A 106 6.14 -7.65 14.04
N CYS A 107 5.77 -6.38 13.80
CA CYS A 107 6.64 -5.30 13.38
C CYS A 107 6.53 -4.13 14.37
N TYR A 108 7.61 -3.36 14.53
CA TYR A 108 7.67 -2.26 15.49
C TYR A 108 6.93 -1.01 14.99
N PHE A 109 7.00 -0.74 13.68
CA PHE A 109 6.30 0.38 13.06
C PHE A 109 5.22 -0.14 12.10
N SER A 110 4.04 0.49 12.08
CA SER A 110 2.98 0.11 11.13
C SER A 110 3.42 0.23 9.67
N LEU A 111 4.35 1.14 9.36
CA LEU A 111 4.91 1.32 8.01
C LEU A 111 5.87 0.21 7.59
N ASP A 112 6.31 -0.66 8.52
CA ASP A 112 7.21 -1.77 8.19
C ASP A 112 6.64 -2.68 7.11
N VAL A 113 5.31 -2.84 7.04
CA VAL A 113 4.67 -3.61 5.96
C VAL A 113 4.88 -3.01 4.58
N TYR A 114 5.31 -1.74 4.47
CA TYR A 114 5.61 -1.05 3.21
C TYR A 114 7.09 -0.63 3.05
N THR A 115 7.92 -0.81 4.08
CA THR A 115 9.33 -0.39 4.05
C THR A 115 10.32 -1.44 4.53
N ARG A 116 9.86 -2.55 5.11
CA ARG A 116 10.73 -3.58 5.64
C ARG A 116 11.38 -4.37 4.51
N ILE A 117 12.71 -4.35 4.48
CA ILE A 117 13.50 -5.20 3.56
C ILE A 117 13.58 -6.60 4.15
N TYR A 118 13.31 -7.62 3.35
CA TYR A 118 13.36 -9.02 3.74
C TYR A 118 14.24 -9.87 2.80
N THR A 119 14.61 -11.07 3.23
CA THR A 119 15.38 -12.05 2.49
C THR A 119 14.46 -13.11 1.88
N ARG A 120 14.59 -13.32 0.57
CA ARG A 120 13.86 -14.35 -0.17
C ARG A 120 14.67 -15.64 -0.26
N ASP A 121 14.00 -16.75 -0.44
CA ASP A 121 14.66 -17.98 -0.91
C ASP A 121 14.87 -17.94 -2.44
N ASN A 122 15.34 -19.05 -3.01
CA ASN A 122 15.59 -19.16 -4.45
C ASN A 122 14.32 -19.34 -5.30
N THR A 123 13.13 -19.20 -4.72
CA THR A 123 11.85 -19.32 -5.42
C THR A 123 11.24 -17.94 -5.71
N CYS A 124 10.16 -17.92 -6.49
CA CYS A 124 9.44 -16.68 -6.79
C CYS A 124 8.71 -16.08 -5.57
N THR A 125 8.31 -16.91 -4.60
CA THR A 125 7.36 -16.53 -3.54
C THR A 125 7.81 -16.90 -2.13
N GLY A 126 8.96 -17.55 -2.00
CA GLY A 126 9.45 -18.05 -0.73
C GLY A 126 10.39 -17.09 0.00
N CYS A 127 10.54 -17.37 1.29
CA CYS A 127 11.16 -16.50 2.28
C CYS A 127 12.29 -17.24 3.00
N ALA A 128 13.36 -16.52 3.32
CA ALA A 128 14.55 -17.08 3.94
C ALA A 128 14.83 -16.54 5.35
N ASP A 129 14.16 -15.45 5.76
CA ASP A 129 14.29 -14.94 7.12
C ASP A 129 13.73 -15.93 8.15
N LYS A 130 14.16 -15.78 9.40
CA LYS A 130 13.76 -16.64 10.52
C LYS A 130 12.28 -16.45 10.84
N GLU A 131 11.60 -17.56 11.14
CA GLU A 131 10.23 -17.56 11.65
C GLU A 131 10.03 -16.61 12.85
N GLY A 132 8.93 -15.87 12.82
CA GLY A 132 8.53 -14.93 13.87
C GLY A 132 9.17 -13.53 13.78
N THR A 133 10.02 -13.24 12.80
CA THR A 133 10.52 -11.88 12.58
C THR A 133 9.55 -11.04 11.73
N CYS A 134 9.66 -9.71 11.83
CA CYS A 134 8.91 -8.79 10.97
C CYS A 134 9.24 -9.01 9.48
N GLU A 135 10.52 -9.18 9.16
CA GLU A 135 11.01 -9.45 7.81
C GLU A 135 10.33 -10.69 7.21
N ARG A 136 10.29 -11.77 8.00
CA ARG A 136 9.64 -13.02 7.61
C ARG A 136 8.15 -12.83 7.40
N ALA A 137 7.46 -12.17 8.33
CA ALA A 137 6.03 -11.95 8.26
C ALA A 137 5.62 -11.11 7.04
N VAL A 138 6.34 -10.04 6.73
CA VAL A 138 6.09 -9.21 5.53
C VAL A 138 6.36 -10.02 4.26
N CYS A 139 7.48 -10.75 4.20
CA CYS A 139 7.82 -11.61 3.07
C CYS A 139 6.72 -12.66 2.79
N GLU A 140 6.18 -13.30 3.84
CA GLU A 140 5.15 -14.32 3.68
C GLU A 140 3.82 -13.75 3.19
N CYS A 141 3.46 -12.53 3.63
CA CYS A 141 2.29 -11.83 3.08
C CYS A 141 2.48 -11.55 1.58
N ASP A 142 3.62 -11.01 1.18
CA ASP A 142 3.93 -10.72 -0.23
C ASP A 142 3.99 -12.00 -1.09
N GLY A 143 4.64 -13.03 -0.57
CA GLY A 143 4.78 -14.33 -1.22
C GLY A 143 3.43 -15.01 -1.44
N ALA A 144 2.56 -15.00 -0.43
CA ALA A 144 1.20 -15.53 -0.54
C ALA A 144 0.37 -14.78 -1.58
N ALA A 145 0.45 -13.45 -1.61
CA ALA A 145 -0.25 -12.63 -2.60
C ALA A 145 0.26 -12.90 -4.03
N ALA A 146 1.58 -12.94 -4.23
CA ALA A 146 2.20 -13.24 -5.51
C ALA A 146 1.83 -14.65 -6.03
N LYS A 147 1.82 -15.65 -5.14
CA LYS A 147 1.35 -17.00 -5.46
C LYS A 147 -0.12 -16.99 -5.88
N CYS A 148 -0.97 -16.31 -5.12
CA CYS A 148 -2.39 -16.17 -5.45
C CYS A 148 -2.59 -15.54 -6.85
N PHE A 149 -1.85 -14.49 -7.19
CA PHE A 149 -1.95 -13.88 -8.51
C PHE A 149 -1.54 -14.82 -9.66
N ALA A 150 -0.63 -15.77 -9.41
CA ALA A 150 -0.21 -16.76 -10.41
C ALA A 150 -1.27 -17.84 -10.66
N GLU A 151 -2.07 -18.17 -9.64
CA GLU A 151 -3.13 -19.17 -9.74
C GLU A 151 -4.40 -18.65 -10.42
N LYS A 152 -4.54 -17.33 -10.58
CA LYS A 152 -5.74 -16.70 -11.12
C LYS A 152 -5.48 -16.09 -12.49
N GLU A 153 -6.48 -16.14 -13.36
CA GLU A 153 -6.42 -15.47 -14.66
C GLU A 153 -6.50 -13.94 -14.49
N TYR A 154 -5.69 -13.21 -15.24
CA TYR A 154 -5.77 -11.76 -15.31
C TYR A 154 -6.82 -11.35 -16.34
N ASN A 155 -7.70 -10.43 -15.98
CA ASN A 155 -8.67 -9.88 -16.91
C ASN A 155 -8.63 -8.34 -16.86
N ILE A 156 -8.19 -7.74 -17.96
CA ILE A 156 -8.03 -6.28 -18.12
C ILE A 156 -9.31 -5.50 -17.83
N LYS A 157 -10.50 -6.11 -17.94
CA LYS A 157 -11.78 -5.43 -17.65
C LYS A 157 -11.92 -4.97 -16.20
N TYR A 158 -11.12 -5.52 -15.29
CA TYR A 158 -11.11 -5.16 -13.87
C TYR A 158 -10.03 -4.13 -13.52
N PHE A 159 -9.19 -3.73 -14.46
CA PHE A 159 -8.30 -2.60 -14.28
C PHE A 159 -9.11 -1.30 -14.27
N ASN A 160 -8.82 -0.37 -13.35
CA ASN A 160 -9.62 0.83 -13.08
C ASN A 160 -11.11 0.49 -12.83
N TRP A 161 -11.36 -0.54 -12.02
CA TRP A 161 -12.73 -0.95 -11.72
C TRP A 161 -13.46 0.15 -10.93
N PRO A 162 -14.68 0.55 -11.33
CA PRO A 162 -15.38 1.64 -10.67
C PRO A 162 -15.73 1.33 -9.21
N ALA A 163 -15.50 2.30 -8.32
CA ALA A 163 -15.70 2.14 -6.89
C ALA A 163 -17.17 1.91 -6.50
N GLU A 164 -18.12 2.37 -7.31
CA GLU A 164 -19.55 2.11 -7.13
C GLU A 164 -19.97 0.67 -7.48
N LYS A 165 -19.06 -0.10 -8.09
CA LYS A 165 -19.22 -1.54 -8.35
C LYS A 165 -18.49 -2.39 -7.29
N CYS A 166 -18.22 -1.76 -6.16
CA CYS A 166 -17.74 -2.28 -4.90
C CYS A 166 -18.69 -1.77 -3.79
#